data_AF-A0A9P5ZKZ4-F1
#
_entry.id   AF-A0A9P5ZKZ4-F1
#
_cell.length_a   1.000
_cell.length_b   1.000
_cell.length_c   1.000
_cell.angle_alpha   90.00
_cell.angle_beta   90.00
_cell.angle_gamma   90.00
#
_symmetry.space_group_name_H-M   'P 1'
#
loop_
_entity.id
_entity.type
_entity.pdbx_description
1 polymer ?
#
loop_
_entity_poly.entity_id
_entity_poly.type
_entity_poly.pdbx_seq_one_letter_code
_entity_poly.pdbx_strand_id
1 'polypeptide(L)'
;ILLTLYPYQSGGFATYAPQRYKYYNQAMKALLAGHSDLHQNFKNSPWAAMTFNMRPQTVCLPHLNSGNLPWGWCGVTALREFDPNFGSHLVLWDLGLVIQFPLGATILIQLALMRHSNTLVHDRETRYSVTQYSAGRLFCWVENRLASDKKFDAEARQNPELKAKHDTARATHWQTGLGMLSNQKEFWPQA
;
A
#
# COMPACT_ATOMS: atom_id res chain seq x y z
N ILE A 1 -18.96 2.85 -9.51
CA ILE A 1 -18.19 2.92 -8.25
C ILE A 1 -16.73 2.52 -8.48
N LEU A 2 -16.41 1.29 -8.90
CA LEU A 2 -15.00 0.87 -9.02
C LEU A 2 -14.18 1.61 -10.09
N LEU A 3 -14.80 1.91 -11.25
CA LEU A 3 -14.14 2.64 -12.34
C LEU A 3 -13.76 4.09 -11.98
N THR A 4 -14.42 4.69 -10.99
CA THR A 4 -14.12 6.05 -10.50
C THR A 4 -13.24 6.02 -9.24
N LEU A 5 -13.38 4.97 -8.42
CA LEU A 5 -12.58 4.77 -7.20
C LEU A 5 -11.09 4.61 -7.49
N TYR A 6 -10.76 3.77 -8.46
CA TYR A 6 -9.37 3.47 -8.79
C TYR A 6 -8.60 4.72 -9.25
N PRO A 7 -9.07 5.50 -10.24
CA PRO A 7 -8.38 6.71 -10.66
C PRO A 7 -8.24 7.72 -9.54
N TYR A 8 -9.23 7.82 -8.64
CA TYR A 8 -9.16 8.71 -7.48
C TYR A 8 -8.06 8.31 -6.49
N GLN A 9 -8.02 7.02 -6.09
CA GLN A 9 -6.97 6.50 -5.21
C GLN A 9 -5.58 6.64 -5.85
N SER A 10 -5.44 6.25 -7.11
CA SER A 10 -4.17 6.30 -7.85
C SER A 10 -3.68 7.73 -8.04
N GLY A 11 -4.59 8.65 -8.39
CA GLY A 11 -4.29 10.08 -8.53
C GLY A 11 -3.81 10.67 -7.21
N GLY A 12 -4.53 10.42 -6.11
CA GLY A 12 -4.09 10.85 -4.77
C GLY A 12 -2.71 10.30 -4.40
N PHE A 13 -2.41 9.05 -4.73
CA PHE A 13 -1.08 8.48 -4.47
C PHE A 13 0.01 9.18 -5.30
N ALA A 14 -0.24 9.40 -6.59
CA ALA A 14 0.68 10.12 -7.45
C ALA A 14 0.92 11.56 -6.99
N THR A 15 -0.13 12.25 -6.53
CA THR A 15 -0.06 13.64 -6.05
C THR A 15 0.67 13.74 -4.73
N TYR A 16 0.29 12.98 -3.71
CA TYR A 16 0.77 13.17 -2.33
C TYR A 16 1.99 12.31 -1.96
N ALA A 17 2.42 11.40 -2.83
CA ALA A 17 3.65 10.62 -2.62
C ALA A 17 4.32 10.23 -3.96
N PRO A 18 4.72 11.19 -4.80
CA PRO A 18 5.16 10.96 -6.18
C PRO A 18 6.35 9.98 -6.29
N GLN A 19 7.32 10.05 -5.38
CA GLN A 19 8.49 9.17 -5.40
C GLN A 19 8.11 7.71 -5.12
N ARG A 20 7.24 7.49 -4.12
CA ARG A 20 6.72 6.15 -3.82
C ARG A 20 5.83 5.63 -4.94
N TYR A 21 4.99 6.48 -5.50
CA TYR A 21 4.17 6.14 -6.65
C TYR A 21 5.02 5.69 -7.84
N LYS A 22 6.13 6.40 -8.11
CA LYS A 22 7.10 6.01 -9.15
C LYS A 22 7.75 4.65 -8.85
N TYR A 23 8.18 4.42 -7.60
CA TYR A 23 8.75 3.14 -7.18
C TYR A 23 7.77 1.97 -7.37
N TYR A 24 6.50 2.16 -7.00
CA TYR A 24 5.42 1.18 -7.25
C TYR A 24 5.25 0.89 -8.74
N ASN A 25 5.16 1.91 -9.58
CA ASN A 25 4.98 1.73 -11.03
C ASN A 25 6.18 1.05 -11.70
N GLN A 26 7.40 1.33 -11.24
CA GLN A 26 8.60 0.67 -11.75
C GLN A 26 8.58 -0.83 -11.41
N ALA A 27 8.23 -1.18 -10.16
CA ALA A 27 8.08 -2.58 -9.76
C ALA A 27 6.97 -3.29 -10.56
N MET A 28 5.80 -2.67 -10.72
CA MET A 28 4.70 -3.22 -11.52
C MET A 28 5.09 -3.42 -12.98
N LYS A 29 5.80 -2.45 -13.59
CA LYS A 29 6.29 -2.57 -14.97
C LYS A 29 7.26 -3.74 -15.13
N ALA A 30 8.17 -3.94 -14.19
CA ALA A 30 9.11 -5.05 -14.22
C ALA A 30 8.39 -6.42 -14.07
N LEU A 31 7.42 -6.51 -13.16
CA LEU A 31 6.61 -7.72 -12.97
C LEU A 31 5.85 -8.09 -14.24
N LEU A 32 5.14 -7.14 -14.85
CA LEU A 32 4.34 -7.39 -16.06
C LEU A 32 5.20 -7.68 -17.29
N ALA A 33 6.40 -7.10 -17.38
CA ALA A 33 7.34 -7.41 -18.46
C ALA A 33 7.97 -8.81 -18.31
N GLY A 34 8.16 -9.27 -17.07
CA GLY A 34 8.75 -10.57 -16.78
C GLY A 34 7.78 -11.74 -16.77
N HIS A 35 6.48 -11.46 -16.60
CA HIS A 35 5.43 -12.46 -16.45
C HIS A 35 4.19 -12.03 -17.26
N SER A 36 4.09 -12.53 -18.49
CA SER A 36 3.03 -12.17 -19.44
C SER A 36 1.64 -12.68 -19.06
N ASP A 37 1.58 -13.63 -18.12
CA ASP A 37 0.37 -14.20 -17.54
C ASP A 37 -0.21 -13.37 -16.38
N LEU A 38 0.50 -12.35 -15.90
CA LEU A 38 0.00 -11.46 -14.86
C LEU A 38 -1.01 -10.47 -15.43
N HIS A 39 -2.16 -10.37 -14.78
CA HIS A 39 -3.20 -9.40 -15.07
C HIS A 39 -3.33 -8.39 -13.93
N GLN A 40 -3.39 -7.10 -14.26
CA GLN A 40 -3.67 -6.06 -13.28
C GLN A 40 -5.17 -5.96 -12.99
N ASN A 41 -5.53 -5.64 -11.74
CA ASN A 41 -6.92 -5.32 -11.37
C ASN A 41 -7.47 -4.12 -12.17
N PHE A 42 -6.63 -3.11 -12.38
CA PHE A 42 -6.92 -1.95 -13.24
C PHE A 42 -5.70 -1.59 -14.06
N LYS A 43 -5.93 -1.10 -15.29
CA LYS A 43 -4.86 -0.62 -16.18
C LYS A 43 -4.08 0.50 -15.51
N ASN A 44 -2.75 0.38 -15.52
CA ASN A 44 -1.80 1.32 -14.91
C ASN A 44 -1.90 1.42 -13.38
N SER A 45 -2.47 0.42 -12.69
CA SER A 45 -2.54 0.48 -11.23
C SER A 45 -1.16 0.39 -10.61
N PRO A 46 -0.82 1.25 -9.62
CA PRO A 46 0.41 1.09 -8.86
C PRO A 46 0.35 -0.15 -7.98
N TRP A 47 -0.86 -0.60 -7.59
CA TRP A 47 -1.05 -1.73 -6.68
C TRP A 47 -1.17 -3.07 -7.40
N ALA A 48 -0.55 -4.09 -6.81
CA ALA A 48 -0.59 -5.47 -7.33
C ALA A 48 -1.85 -6.21 -6.90
N ALA A 49 -2.48 -5.82 -5.79
CA ALA A 49 -3.60 -6.54 -5.19
C ALA A 49 -4.72 -5.60 -4.74
N MET A 50 -5.91 -6.17 -4.63
CA MET A 50 -7.10 -5.50 -4.12
C MET A 50 -7.97 -6.48 -3.34
N THR A 51 -8.63 -6.02 -2.29
CA THR A 51 -9.56 -6.80 -1.47
C THR A 51 -10.86 -6.05 -1.30
N PHE A 52 -11.97 -6.80 -1.35
CA PHE A 52 -13.30 -6.33 -1.01
C PHE A 52 -13.73 -6.94 0.32
N ASN A 53 -13.88 -6.11 1.34
CA ASN A 53 -14.41 -6.55 2.63
C ASN A 53 -15.92 -6.29 2.63
N MET A 54 -16.72 -7.34 2.40
CA MET A 54 -18.15 -7.24 2.11
C MET A 54 -19.06 -8.00 3.10
N ARG A 55 -18.61 -8.23 4.35
CA ARG A 55 -19.53 -8.72 5.38
C ARG A 55 -20.44 -7.57 5.86
N PRO A 56 -21.72 -7.82 6.21
CA PRO A 56 -22.67 -6.77 6.58
C PRO A 56 -22.12 -5.80 7.63
N GLN A 57 -21.52 -6.33 8.69
CA GLN A 57 -20.83 -5.56 9.72
C GLN A 57 -19.33 -5.88 9.69
N THR A 58 -18.62 -5.39 8.67
CA THR A 58 -17.17 -5.63 8.55
C THR A 58 -16.40 -4.85 9.60
N VAL A 59 -15.84 -5.58 10.57
CA VAL A 59 -14.95 -5.05 11.61
C VAL A 59 -13.53 -5.60 11.41
N CYS A 60 -12.57 -4.70 11.38
CA CYS A 60 -11.16 -5.04 11.53
C CYS A 60 -10.72 -4.77 12.96
N LEU A 61 -10.27 -5.82 13.68
CA LEU A 61 -9.61 -5.66 14.97
C LEU A 61 -8.26 -4.94 14.79
N PRO A 62 -7.66 -4.37 15.86
CA PRO A 62 -6.35 -3.71 15.77
C PRO A 62 -5.28 -4.64 15.18
N HIS A 63 -4.72 -4.26 14.03
CA HIS A 63 -3.72 -5.07 13.33
C HIS A 63 -2.76 -4.22 12.48
N LEU A 64 -1.71 -4.87 11.98
CA LEU A 64 -0.81 -4.36 10.95
C LEU A 64 -0.91 -5.26 9.73
N ASN A 65 -0.80 -4.66 8.54
CA ASN A 65 -0.67 -5.41 7.31
C ASN A 65 0.81 -5.67 7.03
N SER A 66 1.47 -6.41 7.92
CA SER A 66 2.93 -6.59 7.94
C SER A 66 3.51 -7.25 6.68
N GLY A 67 2.67 -7.89 5.86
CA GLY A 67 3.07 -8.42 4.55
C GLY A 67 3.21 -7.36 3.45
N ASN A 68 2.67 -6.16 3.64
CA ASN A 68 2.77 -5.05 2.68
C ASN A 68 4.13 -4.37 2.75
N LEU A 69 4.47 -3.62 1.69
CA LEU A 69 5.68 -2.81 1.69
C LEU A 69 5.66 -1.79 2.86
N PRO A 70 6.66 -1.76 3.76
CA PRO A 70 6.61 -0.93 4.97
C PRO A 70 6.36 0.56 4.72
N TRP A 71 7.14 1.19 3.85
CA TRP A 71 6.95 2.61 3.49
C TRP A 71 5.85 2.84 2.44
N GLY A 72 5.26 1.75 1.93
CA GLY A 72 4.26 1.75 0.89
C GLY A 72 2.90 2.25 1.33
N TRP A 73 2.14 2.83 0.40
CA TRP A 73 0.76 3.26 0.65
C TRP A 73 -0.23 2.22 0.17
N CYS A 74 -1.28 2.06 0.96
CA CYS A 74 -2.47 1.31 0.62
C CYS A 74 -3.63 2.29 0.51
N GLY A 75 -4.53 2.10 -0.46
CA GLY A 75 -5.75 2.87 -0.58
C GLY A 75 -6.92 2.12 0.04
N VAL A 76 -7.57 2.72 1.04
CA VAL A 76 -8.79 2.17 1.65
C VAL A 76 -9.94 3.11 1.36
N THR A 77 -11.08 2.60 0.92
CA THR A 77 -12.31 3.38 0.78
C THR A 77 -13.46 2.69 1.48
N ALA A 78 -14.20 3.45 2.29
CA ALA A 78 -15.45 2.98 2.89
C ALA A 78 -16.58 3.00 1.85
N LEU A 79 -17.39 1.95 1.89
CA LEU A 79 -18.53 1.75 1.01
C LEU A 79 -19.76 1.34 1.84
N ARG A 80 -20.94 1.45 1.23
CA ARG A 80 -22.27 1.19 1.82
C ARG A 80 -22.72 2.24 2.85
N GLU A 81 -23.93 2.05 3.36
CA GLU A 81 -24.71 3.03 4.09
C GLU A 81 -24.63 2.75 5.60
N PHE A 82 -24.11 3.73 6.32
CA PHE A 82 -23.98 3.80 7.77
C PHE A 82 -23.85 5.27 8.18
N ASP A 83 -24.17 5.61 9.43
CA ASP A 83 -23.96 6.94 9.96
C ASP A 83 -22.51 7.12 10.46
N PRO A 84 -21.69 7.94 9.77
CA PRO A 84 -20.30 8.15 10.15
C PRO A 84 -20.13 8.94 11.46
N ASN A 85 -21.19 9.50 12.03
CA ASN A 85 -21.14 10.12 13.35
C ASN A 85 -21.09 9.08 14.46
N PHE A 86 -21.66 7.90 14.24
CA PHE A 86 -21.82 6.89 15.28
C PHE A 86 -21.08 5.58 15.03
N GLY A 87 -20.61 5.31 13.81
CA GLY A 87 -19.94 4.04 13.50
C GLY A 87 -18.90 4.09 12.39
N SER A 88 -18.21 2.95 12.20
CA SER A 88 -17.20 2.75 11.16
C SER A 88 -16.06 3.79 11.16
N HIS A 89 -15.74 4.37 12.31
CA HIS A 89 -14.58 5.25 12.44
C HIS A 89 -13.30 4.46 12.19
N LEU A 90 -12.35 5.08 11.50
CA LEU A 90 -11.01 4.55 11.36
C LEU A 90 -10.22 4.92 12.61
N VAL A 91 -9.65 3.92 13.28
CA VAL A 91 -8.79 4.14 14.45
C VAL A 91 -7.34 3.92 14.03
N LEU A 92 -6.49 4.92 14.24
CA LEU A 92 -5.05 4.87 14.04
C LEU A 92 -4.37 4.89 15.40
N TRP A 93 -4.07 3.70 15.92
CA TRP A 93 -3.67 3.51 17.31
C TRP A 93 -2.36 4.20 17.65
N ASP A 94 -1.36 4.08 16.77
CA ASP A 94 -0.02 4.65 17.00
C ASP A 94 -0.02 6.19 16.96
N LEU A 95 -1.06 6.79 16.36
CA LEU A 95 -1.25 8.25 16.31
C LEU A 95 -2.22 8.75 17.38
N GLY A 96 -2.90 7.87 18.11
CA GLY A 96 -3.97 8.24 19.04
C GLY A 96 -5.18 8.90 18.36
N LEU A 97 -5.42 8.61 17.08
CA LEU A 97 -6.47 9.26 16.28
C LEU A 97 -7.68 8.35 16.05
N VAL A 98 -8.87 8.93 16.18
CA VAL A 98 -10.14 8.36 15.73
C VAL A 98 -10.71 9.29 14.67
N ILE A 99 -10.87 8.76 13.46
CA ILE A 99 -11.24 9.54 12.27
C ILE A 99 -12.63 9.10 11.82
N GLN A 100 -13.57 10.04 11.75
CA GLN A 100 -14.83 9.81 11.06
C GLN A 100 -14.54 9.46 9.59
N PHE A 101 -14.99 8.29 9.15
CA PHE A 101 -14.63 7.74 7.85
C PHE A 101 -15.89 7.45 7.04
N PRO A 102 -16.49 8.48 6.40
CA PRO A 102 -17.81 8.37 5.79
C PRO A 102 -17.83 7.56 4.50
N LEU A 103 -19.03 7.22 4.04
CA LEU A 103 -19.26 6.58 2.76
C LEU A 103 -18.54 7.32 1.63
N GLY A 104 -17.75 6.59 0.84
CA GLY A 104 -16.98 7.13 -0.29
C GLY A 104 -15.66 7.79 0.13
N ALA A 105 -15.44 8.03 1.43
CA ALA A 105 -14.16 8.54 1.91
C ALA A 105 -13.05 7.55 1.63
N THR A 106 -11.89 8.10 1.28
CA THR A 106 -10.71 7.35 0.94
C THR A 106 -9.55 7.84 1.78
N ILE A 107 -8.74 6.91 2.28
CA ILE A 107 -7.48 7.21 2.94
C ILE A 107 -6.34 6.47 2.23
N LEU A 108 -5.22 7.16 2.04
CA LEU A 108 -3.95 6.58 1.62
C LEU A 108 -3.03 6.50 2.83
N ILE A 109 -2.65 5.29 3.23
CA ILE A 109 -1.99 5.07 4.52
C ILE A 109 -0.99 3.90 4.46
N GLN A 110 0.06 3.97 5.28
CA GLN A 110 1.04 2.90 5.47
C GLN A 110 0.50 1.83 6.43
N LEU A 111 -0.41 0.98 5.95
CA LEU A 111 -1.02 -0.08 6.77
C LEU A 111 -0.02 -1.11 7.32
N ALA A 112 1.18 -1.20 6.73
CA ALA A 112 2.26 -2.06 7.22
C ALA A 112 2.94 -1.54 8.49
N LEU A 113 2.86 -0.22 8.74
CA LEU A 113 3.54 0.45 9.86
C LEU A 113 2.58 1.09 10.86
N MET A 114 1.34 1.37 10.46
CA MET A 114 0.34 2.00 11.32
C MET A 114 -0.69 0.96 11.76
N ARG A 115 -0.72 0.67 13.06
CA ARG A 115 -1.72 -0.18 13.68
C ARG A 115 -3.08 0.48 13.56
N HIS A 116 -4.01 -0.23 12.93
CA HIS A 116 -5.31 0.32 12.60
C HIS A 116 -6.44 -0.68 12.83
N SER A 117 -7.64 -0.15 13.02
CA SER A 117 -8.89 -0.90 13.12
C SER A 117 -10.04 -0.02 12.62
N ASN A 118 -11.26 -0.58 12.58
CA ASN A 118 -12.45 0.23 12.48
C ASN A 118 -13.46 -0.09 13.57
N THR A 119 -14.23 0.91 13.99
CA THR A 119 -15.31 0.68 14.94
C THR A 119 -16.46 -0.07 14.28
N LEU A 120 -17.35 -0.61 15.13
CA LEU A 120 -18.61 -1.20 14.71
C LEU A 120 -19.49 -0.16 14.00
N VAL A 121 -20.41 -0.64 13.19
CA VAL A 121 -21.59 0.13 12.74
C VAL A 121 -22.79 -0.26 13.58
N HIS A 122 -23.85 0.53 13.57
CA HIS A 122 -25.07 0.21 14.29
C HIS A 122 -25.78 -1.04 13.75
N ASP A 123 -26.71 -1.54 14.55
CA ASP A 123 -27.60 -2.62 14.12
C ASP A 123 -28.34 -2.21 12.85
N ARG A 124 -28.38 -3.12 11.88
CA ARG A 124 -28.99 -2.96 10.54
C ARG A 124 -28.25 -2.01 9.59
N GLU A 125 -27.16 -1.37 10.01
CA GLU A 125 -26.26 -0.67 9.09
C GLU A 125 -25.35 -1.64 8.37
N THR A 126 -24.83 -1.22 7.21
CA THR A 126 -23.91 -2.03 6.42
C THR A 126 -22.67 -1.23 6.05
N ARG A 127 -21.50 -1.79 6.34
CA ARG A 127 -20.22 -1.19 5.96
C ARG A 127 -19.33 -2.17 5.24
N TYR A 128 -19.01 -1.82 4.00
CA TYR A 128 -18.01 -2.50 3.18
C TYR A 128 -16.77 -1.64 3.04
N SER A 129 -15.67 -2.24 2.59
CA SER A 129 -14.52 -1.48 2.16
C SER A 129 -13.83 -2.11 0.96
N VAL A 130 -13.18 -1.27 0.18
CA VAL A 130 -12.21 -1.69 -0.83
C VAL A 130 -10.83 -1.26 -0.37
N THR A 131 -9.88 -2.19 -0.45
CA THR A 131 -8.47 -1.93 -0.12
C THR A 131 -7.58 -2.31 -1.30
N GLN A 132 -6.73 -1.40 -1.77
CA GLN A 132 -5.68 -1.65 -2.76
C GLN A 132 -4.31 -1.59 -2.10
N TYR A 133 -3.45 -2.57 -2.38
CA TYR A 133 -2.17 -2.75 -1.70
C TYR A 133 -1.17 -3.58 -2.54
N SER A 134 0.09 -3.61 -2.12
CA SER A 134 1.12 -4.47 -2.70
C SER A 134 1.94 -5.12 -1.60
N ALA A 135 2.15 -6.43 -1.70
CA ALA A 135 3.01 -7.18 -0.80
C ALA A 135 4.46 -6.72 -0.94
N GLY A 136 5.18 -6.54 0.18
CA GLY A 136 6.58 -6.10 0.17
C GLY A 136 7.50 -7.06 -0.58
N ARG A 137 7.22 -8.37 -0.52
CA ARG A 137 8.01 -9.39 -1.23
C ARG A 137 7.99 -9.28 -2.75
N LEU A 138 6.98 -8.64 -3.35
CA LEU A 138 6.96 -8.38 -4.79
C LEU A 138 8.08 -7.40 -5.19
N PHE A 139 8.40 -6.44 -4.33
CA PHE A 139 9.49 -5.50 -4.56
C PHE A 139 10.84 -6.19 -4.42
N CYS A 140 11.03 -7.02 -3.38
CA CYS A 140 12.23 -7.83 -3.24
C CYS A 140 12.43 -8.77 -4.44
N TRP A 141 11.36 -9.36 -4.98
CA TRP A 141 11.42 -10.18 -6.19
C TRP A 141 11.96 -9.40 -7.39
N VAL A 142 11.47 -8.18 -7.60
CA VAL A 142 11.95 -7.29 -8.68
C VAL A 142 13.41 -6.87 -8.45
N GLU A 143 13.78 -6.50 -7.21
CA GLU A 143 15.15 -6.14 -6.82
C GLU A 143 16.14 -7.30 -7.04
N ASN A 144 15.66 -8.53 -6.84
CA ASN A 144 16.39 -9.76 -7.13
C ASN A 144 16.32 -10.18 -8.62
N ARG A 145 15.99 -9.28 -9.53
CA ARG A 145 15.91 -9.54 -10.99
C ARG A 145 14.91 -10.65 -11.33
N LEU A 146 13.73 -10.60 -10.71
CA LEU A 146 12.64 -11.56 -10.89
C LEU A 146 13.02 -12.99 -10.47
N ALA A 147 13.72 -13.08 -9.34
CA ALA A 147 14.15 -14.35 -8.76
C ALA A 147 13.83 -14.42 -7.27
N SER A 148 13.65 -15.65 -6.78
CA SER A 148 13.56 -15.89 -5.33
C SER A 148 14.88 -15.53 -4.66
N ASP A 149 14.81 -15.16 -3.38
CA ASP A 149 16.01 -14.95 -2.54
C ASP A 149 16.99 -16.13 -2.68
N LYS A 150 16.48 -17.37 -2.64
CA LYS A 150 17.30 -18.58 -2.79
C LYS A 150 18.07 -18.61 -4.11
N LYS A 151 17.43 -18.28 -5.23
CA LYS A 151 18.07 -18.30 -6.56
C LYS A 151 19.07 -17.15 -6.68
N PHE A 152 18.69 -15.96 -6.23
CA PHE A 152 19.57 -14.79 -6.24
C PHE A 152 20.81 -15.02 -5.37
N ASP A 153 20.64 -15.53 -4.15
CA ASP A 153 21.75 -15.80 -3.23
C ASP A 153 22.73 -16.85 -3.78
N ALA A 154 22.22 -17.84 -4.53
CA ALA A 154 23.08 -18.83 -5.18
C ALA A 154 23.98 -18.20 -6.27
N GLU A 155 23.44 -17.28 -7.07
CA GLU A 155 24.21 -16.49 -8.05
C GLU A 155 25.19 -15.55 -7.35
N ALA A 156 24.73 -14.81 -6.34
CA ALA A 156 25.53 -13.84 -5.61
C ALA A 156 26.71 -14.49 -4.87
N ARG A 157 26.59 -15.74 -4.39
CA ARG A 157 27.73 -16.47 -3.80
C ARG A 157 28.89 -16.69 -4.77
N GLN A 158 28.60 -16.74 -6.06
CA GLN A 158 29.61 -16.90 -7.12
C GLN A 158 30.14 -15.55 -7.61
N ASN A 159 29.56 -14.43 -7.16
CA ASN A 159 29.90 -13.07 -7.57
C ASN A 159 30.01 -12.13 -6.34
N PRO A 160 31.22 -11.97 -5.76
CA PRO A 160 31.42 -11.17 -4.55
C PRO A 160 30.93 -9.73 -4.66
N GLU A 161 31.09 -9.09 -5.83
CA GLU A 161 30.61 -7.73 -6.06
C GLU A 161 29.08 -7.65 -6.02
N LEU A 162 28.40 -8.61 -6.66
CA LEU A 162 26.94 -8.71 -6.62
C LEU A 162 26.44 -8.91 -5.19
N LYS A 163 27.09 -9.80 -4.42
CA LYS A 163 26.76 -10.06 -3.02
C LYS A 163 26.94 -8.82 -2.16
N ALA A 164 28.09 -8.16 -2.24
CA ALA A 164 28.40 -6.96 -1.47
C ALA A 164 27.40 -5.83 -1.77
N LYS A 165 27.07 -5.63 -3.05
CA LYS A 165 26.06 -4.65 -3.48
C LYS A 165 24.68 -4.97 -2.94
N HIS A 166 24.25 -6.25 -3.00
CA HIS A 166 22.95 -6.68 -2.49
C HIS A 166 22.84 -6.56 -0.97
N ASP A 167 23.87 -6.99 -0.23
CA ASP A 167 23.92 -6.86 1.23
C ASP A 167 23.83 -5.41 1.66
N THR A 168 24.60 -4.53 1.00
CA THR A 168 24.57 -3.09 1.26
C THR A 168 23.18 -2.53 1.00
N ALA A 169 22.55 -2.88 -0.13
CA ALA A 169 21.20 -2.42 -0.47
C ALA A 169 20.16 -2.89 0.55
N ARG A 170 20.25 -4.13 1.05
CA ARG A 170 19.35 -4.64 2.09
C ARG A 170 19.57 -3.94 3.43
N ALA A 171 20.82 -3.68 3.81
CA ALA A 171 21.16 -2.99 5.05
C ALA A 171 20.67 -1.54 5.08
N THR A 172 20.66 -0.87 3.92
CA THR A 172 20.21 0.53 3.78
C THR A 172 18.79 0.67 3.25
N HIS A 173 18.06 -0.43 3.06
CA HIS A 173 16.75 -0.41 2.41
C HIS A 173 15.73 0.49 3.13
N TRP A 174 15.78 0.53 4.47
CA TRP A 174 14.94 1.40 5.28
C TRP A 174 15.22 2.90 4.99
N GLN A 175 16.48 3.26 4.71
CA GLN A 175 16.86 4.64 4.35
C GLN A 175 16.28 5.03 3.00
N THR A 176 16.31 4.11 2.04
CA THR A 176 15.64 4.30 0.73
C THR A 176 14.14 4.55 0.93
N GLY A 177 13.48 3.74 1.76
CA GLY A 177 12.06 3.91 2.06
C GLY A 177 11.73 5.26 2.71
N LEU A 178 12.53 5.67 3.70
CA LEU A 178 12.40 6.97 4.36
C LEU A 178 12.66 8.14 3.40
N GLY A 179 13.67 8.02 2.52
CA GLY A 179 14.01 9.03 1.53
C GLY A 179 12.92 9.26 0.48
N MET A 180 11.94 8.35 0.38
CA MET A 180 10.77 8.50 -0.49
C MET A 180 9.53 9.08 0.24
N LEU A 181 9.64 9.40 1.53
CA LEU A 181 8.56 10.10 2.23
C LEU A 181 8.49 11.54 1.71
N SER A 182 7.29 11.95 1.34
CA SER A 182 7.06 13.32 0.90
C SER A 182 7.24 14.29 2.05
N ASN A 183 7.83 15.45 1.72
CA ASN A 183 8.11 16.50 2.68
C ASN A 183 7.43 17.80 2.23
N GLN A 184 7.30 18.76 3.16
CA GLN A 184 6.58 20.01 2.89
C GLN A 184 7.14 20.79 1.70
N LYS A 185 8.46 20.72 1.44
CA LYS A 185 9.09 21.44 0.32
C LYS A 185 8.63 20.95 -1.05
N GLU A 186 8.16 19.70 -1.14
CA GLU A 186 7.61 19.14 -2.38
C GLU A 186 6.26 19.76 -2.76
N PHE A 187 5.50 20.23 -1.77
CA PHE A 187 4.17 20.81 -1.98
C PHE A 187 4.14 22.33 -1.86
N TRP A 188 5.04 22.88 -1.07
CA TRP A 188 5.15 24.30 -0.79
C TRP A 188 6.60 24.73 -1.00
N PRO A 189 7.02 24.98 -2.26
CA PRO A 189 8.34 25.53 -2.54
C PRO A 189 8.47 26.84 -1.76
N GLN A 190 9.49 26.95 -0.91
CA GLN A 190 9.79 28.22 -0.27
C GLN A 190 10.09 29.23 -1.38
N ALA A 191 9.35 30.34 -1.38
CA ALA A 191 9.49 31.44 -2.34
C ALA A 191 10.87 32.10 -2.26
#